data_AF-A0A454CVR6-F1
#
_entry.id   AF-A0A454CVR6-F1
#
_cell.length_a   1.000
_cell.length_b   1.000
_cell.length_c   1.000
_cell.angle_alpha   90.00
_cell.angle_beta   90.00
_cell.angle_gamma   90.00
#
_symmetry.space_group_name_H-M   'P 1'
#
loop_
_entity.id
_entity.type
_entity.pdbx_description
1 polymer ?
#
loop_
_entity_poly.entity_id
_entity_poly.type
_entity_poly.pdbx_seq_one_letter_code
_entity_poly.pdbx_strand_id
1 'polypeptide(L)' 'MVQELAGSKKGLWHIPSGSVESTEFPQEAAVREIAEETGLEVALE' A
#
# COMPACT_ATOMS: atom_id res chain seq x y z
N MET A 1 -0.58 8.68 3.33
CA MET A 1 -1.19 8.90 1.99
C MET A 1 -0.05 8.96 0.99
N VAL A 2 -0.22 8.36 -0.18
CA VAL A 2 0.77 8.27 -1.26
C VAL A 2 0.23 8.99 -2.50
N GLN A 3 1.13 9.55 -3.32
CA GLN A 3 0.76 10.22 -4.56
C GLN A 3 1.09 9.33 -5.75
N GLU A 4 0.11 9.15 -6.64
CA GLU A 4 0.31 8.40 -7.87
C GLU A 4 1.28 9.13 -8.82
N LEU A 5 2.35 8.46 -9.24
CA LEU A 5 3.37 9.05 -10.10
C LEU A 5 3.09 8.81 -11.59
N ALA A 6 2.30 7.79 -11.94
CA ALA A 6 2.03 7.39 -13.33
C ALA A 6 0.58 6.88 -13.56
N GLY A 7 0.18 6.74 -14.83
CA GLY A 7 -1.16 6.26 -15.19
C GLY A 7 -2.28 7.30 -15.07
N SER A 8 -3.54 6.85 -15.17
CA SER A 8 -4.72 7.73 -15.30
C SER A 8 -5.05 8.54 -14.04
N LYS A 9 -4.45 8.21 -12.89
CA LYS A 9 -4.66 8.90 -11.60
C LYS A 9 -3.46 9.75 -11.17
N LYS A 10 -2.50 9.97 -12.07
CA LYS A 10 -1.28 10.73 -11.79
C LYS A 10 -1.57 12.06 -11.08
N GLY A 11 -0.83 12.31 -9.99
CA GLY A 11 -0.94 13.52 -9.18
C GLY A 11 -2.04 13.48 -8.11
N LEU A 12 -2.91 12.47 -8.11
CA LEU A 12 -3.90 12.26 -7.05
C LEU A 12 -3.29 11.55 -5.85
N TRP A 13 -3.81 11.90 -4.67
CA TRP A 13 -3.43 11.29 -3.41
C TRP A 13 -4.42 10.18 -3.03
N HIS A 14 -3.90 9.09 -2.49
CA HIS A 14 -4.70 7.97 -2.00
C HIS A 14 -4.07 7.34 -0.74
N ILE A 15 -4.81 6.45 -0.09
CA ILE A 15 -4.27 5.58 0.95
C ILE A 15 -3.45 4.47 0.31
N PRO A 16 -2.34 4.02 0.95
CA PRO A 16 -1.58 2.89 0.44
C PRO A 16 -2.49 1.70 0.21
N SER A 17 -2.37 1.08 -0.95
CA SER A 17 -3.31 0.06 -1.39
C SER A 17 -2.69 -0.82 -2.45
N GLY A 18 -2.89 -2.13 -2.31
CA GLY A 18 -2.54 -3.09 -3.34
C GLY A 18 -3.38 -4.34 -3.26
N SER A 19 -2.95 -5.37 -3.97
CA SER A 19 -3.66 -6.64 -4.04
C SER A 19 -3.21 -7.54 -2.89
N VAL A 20 -4.15 -8.32 -2.36
CA VAL A 20 -3.81 -9.39 -1.42
C VAL A 20 -3.27 -10.57 -2.24
N GLU A 21 -2.06 -11.02 -1.91
CA GLU A 21 -1.48 -12.21 -2.51
C GLU A 21 -2.12 -13.50 -1.99
N SER A 22 -2.04 -14.57 -2.78
CA SER A 22 -2.70 -15.86 -2.43
C SER A 22 -2.22 -16.52 -1.14
N THR A 23 -1.05 -16.09 -0.63
CA THR A 23 -0.36 -16.69 0.53
C THR A 23 -0.36 -15.80 1.77
N GLU A 24 -1.03 -14.65 1.75
CA GLU A 24 -1.05 -13.69 2.86
C GLU A 24 -2.48 -13.35 3.30
N PHE A 25 -2.64 -12.95 4.56
CA PHE A 25 -3.90 -12.36 5.03
C PHE A 25 -4.02 -10.90 4.59
N PRO A 26 -5.25 -10.35 4.46
CA PRO A 26 -5.44 -8.93 4.10
C PRO A 26 -4.69 -7.95 5.00
N GLN A 27 -4.52 -8.30 6.27
CA GLN A 27 -3.75 -7.55 7.25
C GLN A 27 -2.24 -7.52 6.92
N GLU A 28 -1.69 -8.66 6.53
CA GLU A 28 -0.28 -8.78 6.14
C GLU A 28 -0.02 -8.04 4.83
N ALA A 29 -0.95 -8.16 3.87
CA ALA A 29 -0.94 -7.38 2.64
C ALA A 29 -0.91 -5.88 2.95
N ALA A 30 -1.75 -5.39 3.86
CA ALA A 30 -1.77 -3.97 4.21
C ALA A 30 -0.42 -3.49 4.80
N VAL A 31 0.21 -4.27 5.68
CA VAL A 31 1.53 -3.95 6.24
C VAL A 31 2.60 -3.93 5.15
N ARG A 32 2.58 -4.93 4.25
CA ARG A 32 3.50 -5.04 3.11
C ARG A 32 3.37 -3.87 2.15
N GLU A 33 2.15 -3.55 1.70
CA GLU A 33 1.88 -2.44 0.77
C GLU A 33 2.30 -1.08 1.35
N ILE A 34 2.05 -0.85 2.66
CA ILE A 34 2.54 0.35 3.34
C ILE A 34 4.06 0.44 3.27
N ALA A 35 4.77 -0.66 3.55
CA ALA A 35 6.22 -0.69 3.48
C ALA A 35 6.74 -0.46 2.05
N GLU A 36 6.12 -1.08 1.04
CA GLU A 36 6.52 -0.94 -0.37
C GLU A 36 6.33 0.49 -0.91
N GLU A 37 5.17 1.12 -0.63
CA GLU A 37 4.85 2.42 -1.21
C GLU A 37 5.36 3.63 -0.41
N THR A 38 5.56 3.45 0.91
CA THR A 38 5.97 4.55 1.79
C THR A 38 7.35 4.37 2.43
N GLY A 39 7.87 3.13 2.47
CA GLY A 39 9.08 2.79 3.21
C GLY A 39 8.90 2.74 4.74
N LEU A 40 7.66 2.78 5.23
CA LEU A 40 7.36 2.74 6.67
C LEU A 40 7.07 1.31 7.14
N GLU A 41 7.69 0.90 8.25
CA GLU A 41 7.35 -0.34 8.94
C GLU A 41 6.26 -0.07 10.00
N VAL A 42 5.18 -0.84 9.95
CA VAL A 42 4.03 -0.70 10.85
C VAL A 42 3.62 -2.06 11.43
N ALA A 43 2.98 -2.06 12.59
CA ALA A 43 2.44 -3.26 13.24
C ALA A 43 0.95 -3.06 13.57
N LEU A 44 0.21 -4.17 13.60
CA LEU A 44 -1.20 -4.20 13.97
C LEU A 44 -1.32 -4.59 15.46
N GLU A 45 -2.17 -3.88 16.20
CA GLU A 45 -2.51 -4.16 17.60
C GLU A 45 -3.92 -4.74 17.73
#